data_AF-A0AAW0MMQ2-F1
#
_entry.id   AF-A0AAW0MMQ2-F1
#
_cell.length_a   1.000
_cell.length_b   1.000
_cell.length_c   1.000
_cell.angle_alpha   90.00
_cell.angle_beta   90.00
_cell.angle_gamma   90.00
#
_symmetry.space_group_name_H-M   'P 1'
#
loop_
_entity.id
_entity.type
_entity.pdbx_description
1 polymer ?
#
loop_
_entity_poly.entity_id
_entity_poly.type
_entity_poly.pdbx_seq_one_letter_code
_entity_poly.pdbx_strand_id
1 'polypeptide(L)'
;VPVRWAPELLPPDHFDCVVIDECAQALEGSCWIPLLRARKCVLAGDYKQLPPTIKSQSAASKGLSVSLMERLIQLYGDAVVRMLTIQYRMNRAIMDWASREIDLPGVAGVEETATPLLLIDTAGCGLNETDDSDELSKGNTGEVDIVELHIKALTDAGLKAKDIAVIAPYNLQVDLLRQKLSARHPQLEIKSVDGFQGREKEAVVLSLVRSNRKGEVGFLAENRRINVAVTRARRHIAVVCDTQTVQNHPFLKSLIDHMTQSGEVRTAFEYLQDIVPQNYTRDHKTPNQKLNLPLLIRK
;
A
#
# COMPACT_ATOMS: atom_id res chain seq x y z
N VAL A 1 -3.32 2.72 30.48
CA VAL A 1 -2.99 3.66 31.58
C VAL A 1 -2.89 5.05 30.96
N PRO A 2 -3.75 6.02 31.30
CA PRO A 2 -3.54 7.38 30.82
C PRO A 2 -2.26 7.89 31.45
N VAL A 3 -1.27 8.28 30.64
CA VAL A 3 -0.08 8.97 31.11
C VAL A 3 -0.56 10.29 31.70
N ARG A 4 -0.73 10.33 33.04
CA ARG A 4 -0.90 11.59 33.76
C ARG A 4 0.41 12.34 33.63
N TRP A 5 0.46 13.28 32.69
CA TRP A 5 1.51 14.28 32.67
C TRP A 5 1.36 15.11 33.95
N ALA A 6 2.32 14.98 34.86
CA ALA A 6 2.38 15.76 36.08
C ALA A 6 3.22 17.02 35.81
N PRO A 7 2.59 18.19 35.53
CA PRO A 7 3.31 19.44 35.28
C PRO A 7 4.15 19.93 36.48
N GLU A 8 3.98 19.30 37.64
CA GLU A 8 4.68 19.63 38.89
C GLU A 8 6.10 19.05 39.00
N LEU A 9 6.51 18.14 38.11
CA LEU A 9 7.81 17.47 38.20
C LEU A 9 8.95 18.21 37.49
N LEU A 10 8.65 19.09 36.53
CA LEU A 10 9.66 19.78 35.71
C LEU A 10 9.39 21.27 35.60
N PRO A 11 10.39 22.13 35.83
CA PRO A 11 10.22 23.58 35.77
C PRO A 11 9.82 24.05 34.35
N PRO A 12 9.19 25.24 34.22
CA PRO A 12 8.73 25.76 32.93
C PRO A 12 9.82 25.85 31.84
N ASP A 13 11.02 26.32 32.20
CA ASP A 13 12.17 26.46 31.29
C ASP A 13 13.09 25.22 31.26
N HIS A 14 12.56 24.04 31.56
CA HIS A 14 13.41 22.83 31.60
C HIS A 14 13.96 22.41 30.22
N PHE A 15 13.23 22.70 29.14
CA PHE A 15 13.60 22.26 27.79
C PHE A 15 13.95 23.45 26.88
N ASP A 16 15.09 23.36 26.19
CA ASP A 16 15.49 24.35 25.18
C ASP A 16 14.83 24.10 23.81
N CYS A 17 14.61 22.83 23.48
CA CYS A 17 14.07 22.38 22.20
C CYS A 17 13.05 21.26 22.38
N VAL A 18 11.96 21.34 21.62
CA VAL A 18 10.99 20.26 21.46
C VAL A 18 11.19 19.61 20.09
N VAL A 19 11.16 18.29 20.04
CA VAL A 19 11.14 17.54 18.78
C VAL A 19 9.81 16.79 18.71
N ILE A 20 9.08 16.96 17.61
CA ILE A 20 7.86 16.21 17.33
C ILE A 20 8.12 15.39 16.08
N ASP A 21 8.28 14.09 16.27
CA ASP A 21 8.35 13.12 15.17
C ASP A 21 6.94 12.73 14.71
N GLU A 22 6.81 12.33 13.44
CA GLU A 22 5.53 12.04 12.77
C GLU A 22 4.49 13.19 12.91
N CYS A 23 4.96 14.44 12.96
CA CYS A 23 4.13 15.63 13.19
C CYS A 23 3.03 15.80 12.12
N ALA A 24 3.24 15.26 10.92
CA ALA A 24 2.26 15.26 9.84
C ALA A 24 0.95 14.50 10.16
N GLN A 25 1.00 13.55 11.10
CA GLN A 25 -0.14 12.74 11.54
C GLN A 25 -0.77 13.22 12.86
N ALA A 26 -0.15 14.20 13.51
CA ALA A 26 -0.66 14.74 14.75
C ALA A 26 -1.71 15.84 14.49
N LEU A 27 -2.79 15.81 15.26
CA LEU A 27 -3.73 16.94 15.31
C LEU A 27 -2.96 18.16 15.80
N GLU A 28 -3.10 19.30 15.13
CA GLU A 28 -2.38 20.53 15.50
C GLU A 28 -2.57 20.88 16.98
N GLY A 29 -3.81 20.75 17.49
CA GLY A 29 -4.11 21.00 18.90
C GLY A 29 -3.28 20.14 19.87
N SER A 30 -2.90 18.92 19.49
CA SER A 30 -2.05 18.05 20.30
C SER A 30 -0.58 18.49 20.29
N CYS A 31 -0.10 19.04 19.18
CA CYS A 31 1.28 19.55 19.06
C CYS A 31 1.54 20.73 20.00
N TRP A 32 0.51 21.54 20.30
CA TRP A 32 0.64 22.67 21.21
C TRP A 32 0.95 22.27 22.66
N ILE A 33 0.68 21.02 23.06
CA ILE A 33 0.99 20.53 24.41
C ILE A 33 2.52 20.58 24.67
N PRO A 34 3.38 19.92 23.88
CA PRO A 34 4.82 20.00 24.07
C PRO A 34 5.42 21.33 23.58
N LEU A 35 4.88 21.98 22.53
CA LEU A 35 5.49 23.20 21.95
C LEU A 35 5.59 24.36 22.93
N LEU A 36 4.69 24.44 23.91
CA LEU A 36 4.71 25.50 24.94
C LEU A 36 5.80 25.29 26.00
N ARG A 37 6.58 24.20 25.93
CA ARG A 37 7.63 23.85 26.91
C ARG A 37 9.04 24.22 26.48
N ALA A 38 9.23 24.75 25.28
CA ALA A 38 10.55 25.11 24.75
C ALA A 38 10.48 26.34 23.83
N ARG A 39 11.64 26.99 23.67
CA ARG A 39 11.78 28.19 22.80
C ARG A 39 12.02 27.84 21.34
N LYS A 40 12.50 26.62 21.08
CA LYS A 40 12.78 26.08 19.74
C LYS A 40 11.99 24.80 19.52
N CYS A 41 11.59 24.56 18.28
CA CYS A 41 11.03 23.26 17.89
C CYS A 41 11.66 22.72 16.61
N VAL A 42 11.65 21.40 16.49
CA VAL A 42 11.93 20.66 15.26
C VAL A 42 10.75 19.75 15.00
N LEU A 43 10.10 19.94 13.85
CA LEU A 43 9.00 19.10 13.40
C LEU A 43 9.54 18.17 12.33
N ALA A 44 9.42 16.86 12.56
CA ALA A 44 9.78 15.83 11.60
C ALA A 44 8.52 15.06 11.18
N GLY A 45 8.50 14.60 9.93
CA GLY A 45 7.38 13.86 9.37
C GLY A 45 7.31 14.00 7.85
N ASP A 46 6.28 13.39 7.26
CA ASP A 46 6.01 13.47 5.83
C ASP A 46 4.56 13.86 5.59
N TYR A 47 4.32 15.12 5.23
CA TYR A 47 2.99 15.66 4.95
C TYR A 47 2.34 15.09 3.68
N LYS A 48 3.08 14.30 2.89
CA LYS A 48 2.55 13.54 1.74
C LYS A 48 2.14 12.11 2.11
N GLN A 49 2.36 11.67 3.35
CA GLN A 49 1.81 10.43 3.92
C GLN A 49 0.49 10.71 4.66
N LEU A 50 0.06 9.82 5.57
CA LEU A 50 -1.26 9.92 6.21
C LEU A 50 -1.42 11.23 7.01
N PRO A 51 -2.58 11.92 6.88
CA PRO A 51 -2.94 13.01 7.78
C PRO A 51 -3.44 12.46 9.14
N PRO A 52 -3.78 13.34 10.11
CA PRO A 52 -4.40 12.92 11.35
C PRO A 52 -5.72 12.18 11.13
N THR A 53 -5.94 11.07 11.84
CA THR A 53 -7.19 10.31 11.75
C THR A 53 -8.34 11.07 12.42
N ILE A 54 -9.37 11.43 11.64
CA ILE A 54 -10.53 12.19 12.12
C ILE A 54 -11.81 11.44 11.81
N LYS A 55 -12.62 11.17 12.85
CA LYS A 55 -13.90 10.47 12.69
C LYS A 55 -15.00 11.35 12.09
N SER A 56 -14.99 12.65 12.40
CA SER A 56 -16.00 13.59 11.90
C SER A 56 -15.58 14.16 10.55
N GLN A 57 -16.23 13.71 9.48
CA GLN A 57 -15.95 14.21 8.14
C GLN A 57 -16.19 15.73 8.02
N SER A 58 -17.18 16.26 8.74
CA SER A 58 -17.44 17.71 8.82
C SER A 58 -16.30 18.47 9.50
N ALA A 59 -15.69 17.90 10.55
CA ALA A 59 -14.54 18.53 11.19
C ALA A 59 -13.28 18.46 10.31
N ALA A 60 -13.06 17.31 9.66
CA ALA A 60 -11.96 17.14 8.71
C ALA A 60 -12.05 18.17 7.58
N SER A 61 -13.21 18.32 6.95
CA SER A 61 -13.40 19.28 5.85
C SER A 61 -13.30 20.75 6.28
N LYS A 62 -13.52 21.05 7.57
CA LYS A 62 -13.31 22.37 8.17
C LYS A 62 -11.85 22.63 8.59
N GLY A 63 -10.92 21.75 8.23
CA GLY A 63 -9.48 21.95 8.41
C GLY A 63 -8.85 21.19 9.56
N LEU A 64 -9.60 20.37 10.31
CA LEU A 64 -9.01 19.57 11.40
C LEU A 64 -7.98 18.55 10.88
N SER A 65 -8.06 18.16 9.59
CA SER A 65 -7.11 17.25 8.93
C SER A 65 -5.79 17.90 8.55
N VAL A 66 -5.67 19.23 8.65
CA VAL A 66 -4.43 19.94 8.37
C VAL A 66 -3.56 19.88 9.62
N SER A 67 -2.45 19.17 9.53
CA SER A 67 -1.47 19.12 10.63
C SER A 67 -0.72 20.45 10.77
N LEU A 68 -0.13 20.66 11.95
CA LEU A 68 0.73 21.82 12.17
C LEU A 68 1.87 21.90 11.14
N MET A 69 2.48 20.75 10.84
CA MET A 69 3.56 20.65 9.85
C MET A 69 3.07 21.06 8.46
N GLU A 70 1.95 20.50 7.99
CA GLU A 70 1.39 20.82 6.68
C GLU A 70 1.07 22.32 6.55
N ARG A 71 0.46 22.91 7.59
CA ARG A 71 0.15 24.34 7.62
C ARG A 71 1.41 25.21 7.56
N LEU A 72 2.45 24.88 8.33
CA LEU A 72 3.70 25.64 8.35
C LEU A 72 4.47 25.54 7.02
N ILE A 73 4.44 24.37 6.37
CA ILE A 73 5.01 24.18 5.03
C ILE A 73 4.31 25.09 4.02
N GLN A 74 2.98 25.19 4.07
CA GLN A 74 2.22 26.07 3.17
C GLN A 74 2.52 27.56 3.42
N LEU A 75 2.73 27.95 4.68
CA LEU A 75 2.96 29.35 5.05
C LEU A 75 4.39 29.83 4.75
N TYR A 76 5.39 28.97 4.99
CA TYR A 76 6.80 29.38 5.00
C TYR A 76 7.66 28.67 3.94
N GLY A 77 7.19 27.56 3.39
CA GLY A 77 7.90 26.80 2.36
C GLY A 77 9.35 26.47 2.73
N ASP A 78 10.24 26.58 1.75
CA ASP A 78 11.65 26.22 1.87
C ASP A 78 12.45 27.07 2.87
N ALA A 79 11.88 28.18 3.36
CA ALA A 79 12.52 28.97 4.42
C ALA A 79 12.71 28.16 5.71
N VAL A 80 11.79 27.24 6.01
CA VAL A 80 11.79 26.42 7.24
C VAL A 80 11.88 24.92 6.97
N VAL A 81 11.71 24.49 5.72
CA VAL A 81 11.67 23.08 5.34
C VAL A 81 13.03 22.60 4.86
N ARG A 82 13.46 21.42 5.33
CA ARG A 82 14.62 20.69 4.81
C ARG A 82 14.18 19.29 4.47
N MET A 83 14.12 18.98 3.17
CA MET A 83 13.75 17.65 2.69
C MET A 83 14.96 16.72 2.70
N LEU A 84 14.84 15.56 3.34
CA LEU A 84 15.80 14.48 3.18
C LEU A 84 15.58 13.83 1.81
N THR A 85 16.63 13.76 1.00
CA THR A 85 16.56 13.26 -0.39
C THR A 85 17.18 11.88 -0.58
N ILE A 86 18.01 11.44 0.36
CA ILE A 86 18.59 10.10 0.34
C ILE A 86 17.69 9.18 1.17
N GLN A 87 17.17 8.13 0.56
CA GLN A 87 16.41 7.09 1.23
C GLN A 87 17.18 5.76 1.18
N TYR A 88 17.07 4.97 2.25
CA TYR A 88 17.77 3.68 2.40
C TYR A 88 16.80 2.48 2.49
N ARG A 89 15.49 2.74 2.34
CA ARG A 89 14.37 1.82 2.59
C ARG A 89 14.01 0.95 1.38
N MET A 90 13.72 1.59 0.25
CA MET A 90 13.19 0.94 -0.96
C MET A 90 14.30 0.59 -1.93
N ASN A 91 14.23 -0.59 -2.54
CA ASN A 91 15.02 -0.92 -3.72
C ASN A 91 14.77 0.14 -4.82
N ARG A 92 15.83 0.53 -5.55
CA ARG A 92 15.74 1.45 -6.69
C ARG A 92 14.71 1.02 -7.75
N ALA A 93 14.33 -0.25 -7.85
CA ALA A 93 13.24 -0.67 -8.74
C ALA A 93 11.84 -0.19 -8.28
N ILE A 94 11.60 -0.06 -6.97
CA ILE A 94 10.33 0.45 -6.41
C ILE A 94 10.36 2.00 -6.32
N MET A 95 11.55 2.60 -6.33
CA MET A 95 11.77 4.05 -6.21
C MET A 95 12.01 4.77 -7.56
N ASP A 96 12.89 4.25 -8.41
CA ASP A 96 13.29 4.78 -9.73
C ASP A 96 12.74 3.96 -10.89
N TRP A 97 12.00 2.88 -10.61
CA TRP A 97 11.15 2.23 -11.58
C TRP A 97 11.88 1.62 -12.80
N ALA A 98 13.19 1.41 -12.66
CA ALA A 98 14.01 0.53 -13.48
C ALA A 98 15.30 0.15 -12.71
N SER A 99 15.50 -1.14 -12.39
CA SER A 99 16.79 -1.83 -12.55
C SER A 99 16.62 -3.29 -12.12
N ARG A 100 17.12 -4.15 -13.00
CA ARG A 100 16.99 -5.61 -13.02
C ARG A 100 17.82 -6.25 -11.91
N GLU A 101 17.26 -7.31 -11.34
CA GLU A 101 17.82 -8.22 -10.33
C GLU A 101 17.71 -7.79 -8.87
N ILE A 102 16.83 -8.50 -8.17
CA ILE A 102 16.69 -8.49 -6.72
C ILE A 102 17.31 -9.77 -6.18
N ASP A 103 18.34 -9.62 -5.36
CA ASP A 103 18.86 -10.72 -4.56
C ASP A 103 17.99 -10.84 -3.29
N LEU A 104 17.38 -12.00 -3.04
CA LEU A 104 16.76 -12.39 -1.78
C LEU A 104 17.62 -13.52 -1.18
N PRO A 105 18.59 -13.22 -0.29
CA PRO A 105 19.54 -14.20 0.21
C PRO A 105 18.82 -15.36 0.91
N GLY A 106 18.99 -16.57 0.37
CA GLY A 106 18.37 -17.78 0.90
C GLY A 106 16.94 -18.05 0.44
N VAL A 107 16.43 -17.31 -0.56
CA VAL A 107 15.16 -17.59 -1.25
C VAL A 107 15.48 -18.09 -2.66
N ALA A 108 14.74 -19.10 -3.14
CA ALA A 108 14.91 -19.62 -4.48
C ALA A 108 14.52 -18.56 -5.51
N GLY A 109 15.35 -18.35 -6.54
CA GLY A 109 15.06 -17.45 -7.65
C GLY A 109 13.98 -18.01 -8.56
N VAL A 110 12.72 -17.85 -8.16
CA VAL A 110 11.53 -18.11 -8.98
C VAL A 110 10.97 -16.79 -9.52
N GLU A 111 10.10 -16.87 -10.51
CA GLU A 111 9.51 -15.70 -11.19
C GLU A 111 8.92 -14.68 -10.19
N GLU A 112 8.17 -15.16 -9.18
CA GLU A 112 7.56 -14.33 -8.14
C GLU A 112 8.59 -13.58 -7.28
N THR A 113 9.79 -14.13 -7.11
CA THR A 113 10.87 -13.57 -6.27
C THR A 113 11.87 -12.73 -7.08
N ALA A 114 11.91 -12.93 -8.39
CA ALA A 114 12.75 -12.18 -9.32
C ALA A 114 12.04 -10.89 -9.82
N THR A 115 10.71 -10.84 -9.73
CA THR A 115 9.88 -9.73 -10.18
C THR A 115 9.67 -8.71 -9.05
N PRO A 116 10.23 -7.48 -9.13
CA PRO A 116 10.05 -6.45 -8.10
C PRO A 116 8.64 -5.89 -8.02
N LEU A 117 8.01 -5.72 -9.18
CA LEU A 117 6.71 -5.10 -9.38
C LEU A 117 5.83 -6.08 -10.13
N LEU A 118 4.80 -6.58 -9.47
CA LEU A 118 3.85 -7.53 -10.07
C LEU A 118 2.44 -6.94 -10.01
N LEU A 119 1.80 -6.77 -11.16
CA LEU A 119 0.38 -6.44 -11.25
C LEU A 119 -0.41 -7.72 -11.55
N ILE A 120 -1.37 -8.05 -10.70
CA ILE A 120 -2.31 -9.15 -10.94
C ILE A 120 -3.68 -8.53 -11.22
N ASP A 121 -4.03 -8.48 -12.51
CA ASP A 121 -5.24 -7.84 -13.00
C ASP A 121 -6.45 -8.78 -12.93
N THR A 122 -7.48 -8.36 -12.22
CA THR A 122 -8.76 -9.07 -12.07
C THR A 122 -9.83 -8.59 -13.05
N ALA A 123 -9.54 -7.58 -13.88
CA ALA A 123 -10.45 -7.08 -14.89
C ALA A 123 -10.94 -8.20 -15.82
N GLY A 124 -12.24 -8.21 -16.11
CA GLY A 124 -12.86 -9.21 -16.97
C GLY A 124 -12.98 -10.62 -16.37
N CYS A 125 -12.52 -10.85 -15.13
CA CYS A 125 -12.55 -12.16 -14.47
C CYS A 125 -13.82 -12.39 -13.63
N GLY A 126 -14.72 -11.39 -13.56
CA GLY A 126 -15.96 -11.48 -12.77
C GLY A 126 -15.76 -11.42 -11.25
N LEU A 127 -14.55 -11.05 -10.79
CA LEU A 127 -14.19 -10.95 -9.37
C LEU A 127 -14.63 -9.61 -8.78
N ASN A 128 -15.94 -9.42 -8.67
CA ASN A 128 -16.52 -8.18 -8.19
C ASN A 128 -16.40 -8.04 -6.66
N GLU A 129 -16.45 -6.80 -6.19
CA GLU A 129 -16.57 -6.49 -4.76
C GLU A 129 -17.93 -6.95 -4.17
N THR A 130 -18.00 -7.16 -2.87
CA THR A 130 -19.25 -7.50 -2.18
C THR A 130 -20.21 -6.31 -2.10
N ASP A 131 -21.48 -6.58 -2.40
CA ASP A 131 -22.59 -5.62 -2.34
C ASP A 131 -23.23 -5.53 -0.94
N ASP A 132 -22.44 -5.76 0.12
CA ASP A 132 -22.97 -5.72 1.48
C ASP A 132 -23.52 -4.32 1.83
N SER A 133 -24.56 -4.30 2.66
CA SER A 133 -25.30 -3.10 3.06
C SER A 133 -24.48 -2.08 3.84
N ASP A 134 -23.28 -2.45 4.28
CA ASP A 134 -22.34 -1.54 4.92
C ASP A 134 -21.56 -0.79 3.84
N GLU A 135 -22.09 0.36 3.41
CA GLU A 135 -21.46 1.20 2.36
C GLU A 135 -20.03 1.63 2.71
N LEU A 136 -19.65 1.58 3.99
CA LEU A 136 -18.37 2.08 4.50
C LEU A 136 -17.19 1.12 4.32
N SER A 137 -17.42 -0.19 4.22
CA SER A 137 -16.34 -1.18 4.10
C SER A 137 -16.65 -2.23 3.03
N LYS A 138 -15.65 -2.56 2.22
CA LYS A 138 -15.78 -3.43 1.06
C LYS A 138 -14.87 -4.65 1.16
N GLY A 139 -15.31 -5.76 0.58
CA GLY A 139 -14.55 -7.00 0.45
C GLY A 139 -14.57 -7.51 -0.98
N ASN A 140 -13.62 -8.36 -1.33
CA ASN A 140 -13.53 -9.03 -2.61
C ASN A 140 -12.91 -10.41 -2.38
N THR A 141 -13.74 -11.45 -2.37
CA THR A 141 -13.30 -12.82 -2.12
C THR A 141 -12.42 -13.37 -3.23
N GLY A 142 -12.63 -12.93 -4.47
CA GLY A 142 -11.78 -13.29 -5.60
C GLY A 142 -10.34 -12.80 -5.43
N GLU A 143 -10.18 -11.54 -4.99
CA GLU A 143 -8.85 -11.03 -4.64
C GLU A 143 -8.24 -11.79 -3.45
N VAL A 144 -9.03 -12.21 -2.46
CA VAL A 144 -8.54 -13.02 -1.32
C VAL A 144 -7.92 -14.33 -1.81
N ASP A 145 -8.56 -15.01 -2.76
CA ASP A 145 -8.05 -16.28 -3.30
C ASP A 145 -6.76 -16.08 -4.11
N ILE A 146 -6.68 -15.00 -4.90
CA ILE A 146 -5.45 -14.65 -5.63
C ILE A 146 -4.30 -14.35 -4.66
N VAL A 147 -4.58 -13.55 -3.61
CA VAL A 147 -3.59 -13.22 -2.59
C VAL A 147 -3.11 -14.49 -1.88
N GLU A 148 -4.01 -15.43 -1.56
CA GLU A 148 -3.64 -16.72 -0.98
C GLU A 148 -2.66 -17.49 -1.85
N LEU A 149 -2.95 -17.61 -3.15
CA LEU A 149 -2.09 -18.31 -4.10
C LEU A 149 -0.73 -17.64 -4.24
N HIS A 150 -0.69 -16.30 -4.30
CA HIS A 150 0.57 -15.56 -4.39
C HIS A 150 1.41 -15.67 -3.12
N ILE A 151 0.78 -15.59 -1.94
CA ILE A 151 1.47 -15.81 -0.65
C ILE A 151 2.04 -17.21 -0.60
N LYS A 152 1.29 -18.22 -1.04
CA LYS A 152 1.77 -19.60 -1.12
C LYS A 152 3.02 -19.69 -1.99
N ALA A 153 2.99 -19.11 -3.20
CA ALA A 153 4.12 -19.12 -4.12
C ALA A 153 5.39 -18.48 -3.50
N LEU A 154 5.25 -17.32 -2.85
CA LEU A 154 6.35 -16.67 -2.14
C LEU A 154 6.92 -17.55 -1.02
N THR A 155 6.05 -18.19 -0.24
CA THR A 155 6.50 -19.05 0.87
C THR A 155 7.12 -20.36 0.40
N ASP A 156 6.60 -20.97 -0.67
CA ASP A 156 7.16 -22.18 -1.28
C ASP A 156 8.55 -21.91 -1.88
N ALA A 157 8.77 -20.69 -2.39
CA ALA A 157 10.09 -20.23 -2.83
C ALA A 157 11.09 -20.00 -1.67
N GLY A 158 10.64 -20.08 -0.42
CA GLY A 158 11.47 -19.97 0.78
C GLY A 158 11.39 -18.62 1.50
N LEU A 159 10.54 -17.68 1.06
CA LEU A 159 10.35 -16.43 1.78
C LEU A 159 9.55 -16.69 3.07
N LYS A 160 10.08 -16.25 4.21
CA LYS A 160 9.43 -16.48 5.51
C LYS A 160 8.20 -15.58 5.64
N ALA A 161 7.09 -16.11 6.13
CA ALA A 161 5.85 -15.35 6.32
C ALA A 161 6.03 -14.06 7.14
N LYS A 162 6.93 -14.07 8.13
CA LYS A 162 7.27 -12.87 8.93
C LYS A 162 7.87 -11.71 8.12
N ASP A 163 8.43 -12.00 6.95
CA ASP A 163 9.08 -11.04 6.05
C ASP A 163 8.11 -10.57 4.94
N ILE A 164 6.83 -10.96 5.03
CA ILE A 164 5.75 -10.61 4.11
C ILE A 164 4.67 -9.80 4.85
N ALA A 165 4.03 -8.87 4.16
CA ALA A 165 2.78 -8.26 4.60
C ALA A 165 1.70 -8.30 3.51
N VAL A 166 0.45 -8.46 3.94
CA VAL A 166 -0.73 -8.21 3.10
C VAL A 166 -1.40 -6.94 3.58
N ILE A 167 -1.63 -6.01 2.66
CA ILE A 167 -2.24 -4.71 2.94
C ILE A 167 -3.52 -4.59 2.12
N ALA A 168 -4.59 -4.10 2.75
CA ALA A 168 -5.82 -3.74 2.05
C ALA A 168 -6.38 -2.41 2.60
N PRO A 169 -7.01 -1.56 1.78
CA PRO A 169 -7.59 -0.30 2.25
C PRO A 169 -8.83 -0.48 3.13
N TYR A 170 -9.54 -1.60 2.98
CA TYR A 170 -10.84 -1.85 3.62
C TYR A 170 -10.73 -2.88 4.74
N ASN A 171 -11.34 -2.60 5.89
CA ASN A 171 -11.29 -3.49 7.06
C ASN A 171 -11.97 -4.84 6.80
N LEU A 172 -13.09 -4.84 6.06
CA LEU A 172 -13.76 -6.09 5.67
C LEU A 172 -12.81 -6.99 4.86
N GLN A 173 -12.06 -6.43 3.89
CA GLN A 173 -11.05 -7.20 3.17
C GLN A 173 -9.94 -7.73 4.09
N VAL A 174 -9.46 -6.92 5.02
CA VAL A 174 -8.45 -7.34 6.01
C VAL A 174 -8.95 -8.53 6.82
N ASP A 175 -10.22 -8.52 7.23
CA ASP A 175 -10.81 -9.61 8.02
C ASP A 175 -11.01 -10.89 7.18
N LEU A 176 -11.45 -10.77 5.93
CA LEU A 176 -11.52 -11.89 4.99
C LEU A 176 -10.15 -12.53 4.75
N LEU A 177 -9.13 -11.70 4.49
CA LEU A 177 -7.74 -12.15 4.33
C LEU A 177 -7.22 -12.85 5.59
N ARG A 178 -7.52 -12.30 6.78
CA ARG A 178 -7.12 -12.93 8.05
C ARG A 178 -7.77 -14.27 8.25
N GLN A 179 -9.06 -14.38 7.98
CA GLN A 179 -9.80 -15.63 8.10
C GLN A 179 -9.20 -16.71 7.19
N LYS A 180 -8.80 -16.34 5.96
CA LYS A 180 -8.21 -17.26 5.00
C LYS A 180 -6.76 -17.64 5.33
N LEU A 181 -5.92 -16.69 5.73
CA LEU A 181 -4.47 -16.88 5.73
C LEU A 181 -3.83 -17.09 7.11
N SER A 182 -4.41 -16.54 8.17
CA SER A 182 -3.71 -16.45 9.48
C SER A 182 -3.42 -17.83 10.10
N ALA A 183 -4.29 -18.81 9.87
CA ALA A 183 -4.10 -20.18 10.38
C ALA A 183 -2.91 -20.89 9.71
N ARG A 184 -2.68 -20.64 8.41
CA ARG A 184 -1.58 -21.26 7.65
C ARG A 184 -0.27 -20.49 7.78
N HIS A 185 -0.36 -19.17 7.94
CA HIS A 185 0.79 -18.28 8.07
C HIS A 185 0.66 -17.38 9.32
N PRO A 186 0.86 -17.90 10.54
CA PRO A 186 0.62 -17.13 11.78
C PRO A 186 1.53 -15.90 11.95
N GLN A 187 2.66 -15.86 11.25
CA GLN A 187 3.61 -14.74 11.29
C GLN A 187 3.40 -13.72 10.16
N LEU A 188 2.47 -13.97 9.23
CA LEU A 188 2.12 -13.03 8.16
C LEU A 188 1.39 -11.82 8.76
N GLU A 189 1.87 -10.62 8.48
CA GLU A 189 1.16 -9.41 8.91
C GLU A 189 0.07 -9.04 7.90
N ILE A 190 -1.19 -9.05 8.33
CA ILE A 190 -2.36 -8.66 7.51
C ILE A 190 -3.04 -7.46 8.16
N LYS A 191 -2.99 -6.30 7.50
CA LYS A 191 -3.46 -5.03 8.08
C LYS A 191 -4.06 -4.09 7.06
N SER A 192 -4.80 -3.10 7.58
CA SER A 192 -5.14 -1.91 6.80
C SER A 192 -3.92 -1.05 6.53
N VAL A 193 -4.01 -0.15 5.55
CA VAL A 193 -2.96 0.84 5.25
C VAL A 193 -2.57 1.63 6.52
N ASP A 194 -3.56 2.20 7.20
CA ASP A 194 -3.38 2.97 8.43
C ASP A 194 -2.74 2.11 9.55
N GLY A 195 -3.10 0.83 9.64
CA GLY A 195 -2.55 -0.10 10.63
C GLY A 195 -1.11 -0.57 10.35
N PHE A 196 -0.60 -0.33 9.13
CA PHE A 196 0.74 -0.72 8.68
C PHE A 196 1.73 0.45 8.57
N GLN A 197 1.32 1.62 9.01
CA GLN A 197 2.14 2.82 8.94
C GLN A 197 3.44 2.69 9.76
N GLY A 198 4.55 3.23 9.25
CA GLY A 198 5.87 3.15 9.89
C GLY A 198 6.53 1.77 9.87
N ARG A 199 5.87 0.76 9.27
CA ARG A 199 6.41 -0.61 9.13
C ARG A 199 6.91 -0.86 7.71
N GLU A 200 7.67 -1.93 7.52
CA GLU A 200 8.16 -2.37 6.21
C GLU A 200 8.36 -3.90 6.20
N LYS A 201 8.33 -4.49 5.00
CA LYS A 201 8.55 -5.92 4.76
C LYS A 201 9.36 -6.14 3.49
N GLU A 202 9.99 -7.31 3.39
CA GLU A 202 10.72 -7.70 2.17
C GLU A 202 9.76 -7.81 0.99
N ALA A 203 8.59 -8.40 1.21
CA ALA A 203 7.50 -8.48 0.24
C ALA A 203 6.19 -7.87 0.78
N VAL A 204 5.46 -7.16 -0.06
CA VAL A 204 4.11 -6.66 0.24
C VAL A 204 3.14 -7.09 -0.86
N VAL A 205 1.98 -7.59 -0.47
CA VAL A 205 0.86 -7.88 -1.37
C VAL A 205 -0.28 -6.91 -1.05
N LEU A 206 -0.65 -6.07 -2.00
CA LEU A 206 -1.68 -5.05 -1.87
C LEU A 206 -2.94 -5.48 -2.62
N SER A 207 -4.05 -5.66 -1.90
CA SER A 207 -5.38 -5.91 -2.49
C SER A 207 -6.18 -4.61 -2.53
N LEU A 208 -6.56 -4.14 -3.73
CA LEU A 208 -7.29 -2.88 -3.91
C LEU A 208 -8.79 -3.00 -3.75
N VAL A 209 -9.36 -4.22 -3.81
CA VAL A 209 -10.75 -4.57 -3.51
C VAL A 209 -11.76 -4.11 -4.55
N ARG A 210 -11.65 -2.87 -5.02
CA ARG A 210 -12.68 -2.21 -5.82
C ARG A 210 -12.76 -2.82 -7.21
N SER A 211 -13.92 -3.40 -7.49
CA SER A 211 -14.27 -3.97 -8.79
C SER A 211 -15.79 -3.87 -8.99
N ASN A 212 -16.23 -2.90 -9.79
CA ASN A 212 -17.65 -2.62 -9.99
C ASN A 212 -17.93 -1.96 -11.35
N ARG A 213 -19.15 -2.15 -11.86
CA ARG A 213 -19.56 -1.64 -13.19
C ARG A 213 -19.62 -0.11 -13.29
N LYS A 214 -19.63 0.59 -12.16
CA LYS A 214 -19.70 2.06 -12.12
C LYS A 214 -18.32 2.71 -12.24
N GLY A 215 -17.23 1.94 -12.11
CA GLY A 215 -15.87 2.48 -12.09
C GLY A 215 -15.56 3.26 -10.81
N GLU A 216 -16.29 3.02 -9.73
CA GLU A 216 -16.15 3.77 -8.48
C GLU A 216 -15.02 3.21 -7.62
N VAL A 217 -14.04 4.04 -7.30
CA VAL A 217 -12.89 3.63 -6.46
C VAL A 217 -13.06 3.94 -4.97
N GLY A 218 -14.08 4.73 -4.60
CA GLY A 218 -14.39 5.08 -3.21
C GLY A 218 -13.17 5.56 -2.41
N PHE A 219 -12.91 4.93 -1.27
CA PHE A 219 -11.83 5.27 -0.32
C PHE A 219 -10.41 5.17 -0.91
N LEU A 220 -10.23 4.45 -2.02
CA LEU A 220 -8.96 4.42 -2.76
C LEU A 220 -8.60 5.77 -3.39
N ALA A 221 -9.53 6.71 -3.49
CA ALA A 221 -9.26 8.04 -4.04
C ALA A 221 -8.25 8.85 -3.20
N GLU A 222 -7.96 8.44 -1.96
CA GLU A 222 -6.95 9.10 -1.14
C GLU A 222 -5.52 8.66 -1.50
N ASN A 223 -4.85 9.45 -2.35
CA ASN A 223 -3.48 9.21 -2.83
C ASN A 223 -2.47 8.91 -1.71
N ARG A 224 -2.61 9.58 -0.56
CA ARG A 224 -1.70 9.43 0.59
C ARG A 224 -1.70 7.99 1.12
N ARG A 225 -2.85 7.31 1.15
CA ARG A 225 -2.94 5.91 1.57
C ARG A 225 -2.23 4.97 0.62
N ILE A 226 -2.43 5.16 -0.68
CA ILE A 226 -1.79 4.32 -1.70
C ILE A 226 -0.27 4.51 -1.68
N ASN A 227 0.21 5.76 -1.54
CA ASN A 227 1.63 6.05 -1.33
C ASN A 227 2.19 5.30 -0.13
N VAL A 228 1.48 5.33 1.01
CA VAL A 228 1.91 4.60 2.19
C VAL A 228 1.97 3.11 1.91
N ALA A 229 0.93 2.51 1.34
CA ALA A 229 0.86 1.08 1.04
C ALA A 229 1.99 0.61 0.10
N VAL A 230 2.21 1.32 -1.01
CA VAL A 230 3.22 0.98 -2.01
C VAL A 230 4.64 1.08 -1.44
N THR A 231 4.89 2.09 -0.60
CA THR A 231 6.22 2.34 0.00
C THR A 231 6.56 1.42 1.18
N ARG A 232 5.71 0.44 1.52
CA ARG A 232 6.00 -0.54 2.60
C ARG A 232 6.89 -1.70 2.11
N ALA A 233 7.00 -1.89 0.81
CA ALA A 233 7.79 -2.95 0.19
C ALA A 233 9.26 -2.56 0.08
N ARG A 234 10.16 -3.46 0.49
CA ARG A 234 11.60 -3.28 0.30
C ARG A 234 12.09 -3.87 -1.02
N ARG A 235 11.60 -5.05 -1.39
CA ARG A 235 12.07 -5.80 -2.57
C ARG A 235 10.95 -6.18 -3.53
N HIS A 236 9.85 -6.72 -3.04
CA HIS A 236 8.75 -7.17 -3.88
C HIS A 236 7.44 -6.48 -3.50
N ILE A 237 6.71 -5.98 -4.51
CA ILE A 237 5.32 -5.57 -4.36
C ILE A 237 4.46 -6.23 -5.43
N ALA A 238 3.42 -6.93 -4.98
CA ALA A 238 2.33 -7.39 -5.82
C ALA A 238 1.09 -6.53 -5.56
N VAL A 239 0.45 -6.01 -6.61
CA VAL A 239 -0.83 -5.31 -6.55
C VAL A 239 -1.88 -6.17 -7.24
N VAL A 240 -2.91 -6.55 -6.47
CA VAL A 240 -4.08 -7.28 -6.96
C VAL A 240 -5.23 -6.29 -7.09
N CYS A 241 -5.75 -6.11 -8.30
CA CYS A 241 -6.83 -5.15 -8.54
C CYS A 241 -7.57 -5.37 -9.85
N ASP A 242 -8.76 -4.81 -9.95
CA ASP A 242 -9.49 -4.66 -11.22
C ASP A 242 -9.03 -3.36 -11.93
N THR A 243 -8.24 -3.49 -12.99
CA THR A 243 -7.73 -2.33 -13.72
C THR A 243 -8.84 -1.50 -14.38
N GLN A 244 -9.94 -2.11 -14.82
CA GLN A 244 -11.07 -1.38 -15.43
C GLN A 244 -11.75 -0.45 -14.43
N THR A 245 -11.86 -0.88 -13.17
CA THR A 245 -12.42 -0.05 -12.10
C THR A 245 -11.41 1.00 -11.64
N VAL A 246 -10.18 0.58 -11.35
CA VAL A 246 -9.16 1.40 -10.68
C VAL A 246 -8.59 2.51 -11.57
N GLN A 247 -8.52 2.32 -12.89
CA GLN A 247 -8.01 3.32 -13.82
C GLN A 247 -8.91 4.57 -13.97
N ASN A 248 -10.14 4.55 -13.46
CA ASN A 248 -11.00 5.73 -13.45
C ASN A 248 -10.52 6.83 -12.48
N HIS A 249 -9.54 6.53 -11.63
CA HIS A 249 -8.90 7.51 -10.77
C HIS A 249 -7.49 7.89 -11.29
N PRO A 250 -7.18 9.17 -11.54
CA PRO A 250 -5.94 9.57 -12.21
C PRO A 250 -4.65 9.09 -11.54
N PHE A 251 -4.59 9.13 -10.21
CA PHE A 251 -3.41 8.69 -9.47
C PHE A 251 -3.22 7.17 -9.54
N LEU A 252 -4.31 6.41 -9.39
CA LEU A 252 -4.25 4.95 -9.50
C LEU A 252 -3.94 4.52 -10.94
N LYS A 253 -4.51 5.20 -11.94
CA LYS A 253 -4.14 5.00 -13.34
C LYS A 253 -2.64 5.19 -13.56
N SER A 254 -2.05 6.24 -13.00
CA SER A 254 -0.60 6.44 -13.05
C SER A 254 0.18 5.28 -12.42
N LEU A 255 -0.32 4.67 -11.33
CA LEU A 255 0.27 3.48 -10.72
C LEU A 255 0.12 2.23 -11.60
N ILE A 256 -1.03 2.03 -12.25
CA ILE A 256 -1.27 0.87 -13.12
C ILE A 256 -0.47 0.97 -14.42
N ASP A 257 -0.51 2.13 -15.08
CA ASP A 257 0.37 2.45 -16.21
C ASP A 257 1.81 2.15 -15.81
N HIS A 258 2.12 2.42 -14.54
CA HIS A 258 3.45 2.27 -14.02
C HIS A 258 3.90 0.81 -13.89
N MET A 259 3.12 0.03 -13.17
CA MET A 259 3.41 -1.40 -13.03
C MET A 259 3.39 -2.13 -14.38
N THR A 260 2.59 -1.66 -15.34
CA THR A 260 2.54 -2.22 -16.71
C THR A 260 3.81 -1.98 -17.51
N GLN A 261 4.48 -0.82 -17.36
CA GLN A 261 5.66 -0.49 -18.16
C GLN A 261 6.95 -1.12 -17.63
N SER A 262 7.10 -1.23 -16.31
CA SER A 262 8.37 -1.66 -15.69
C SER A 262 8.29 -2.92 -14.85
N GLY A 263 7.08 -3.44 -14.62
CA GLY A 263 6.85 -4.67 -13.87
C GLY A 263 6.39 -5.80 -14.78
N GLU A 264 5.92 -6.86 -14.13
CA GLU A 264 5.22 -7.96 -14.77
C GLU A 264 3.72 -7.79 -14.58
N VAL A 265 2.93 -8.11 -15.60
CA VAL A 265 1.47 -8.10 -15.53
C VAL A 265 0.97 -9.52 -15.77
N ARG A 266 0.17 -10.02 -14.84
CA ARG A 266 -0.54 -11.30 -14.94
C ARG A 266 -2.03 -11.06 -14.86
N THR A 267 -2.80 -11.91 -15.53
CA THR A 267 -4.26 -11.91 -15.36
C THR A 267 -4.67 -12.90 -14.28
N ALA A 268 -5.76 -12.61 -13.55
CA ALA A 268 -6.32 -13.52 -12.56
C ALA A 268 -6.73 -14.90 -13.15
N PHE A 269 -6.97 -14.99 -14.46
CA PHE A 269 -7.17 -16.29 -15.13
C PHE A 269 -5.99 -17.24 -14.98
N GLU A 270 -4.77 -16.73 -14.81
CA GLU A 270 -3.57 -17.55 -14.60
C GLU A 270 -3.52 -18.19 -13.19
N TYR A 271 -4.23 -17.59 -12.24
CA TYR A 271 -4.31 -18.03 -10.85
C TYR A 271 -5.50 -18.95 -10.60
N LEU A 272 -6.64 -18.64 -11.21
CA LEU A 272 -7.92 -19.28 -10.90
C LEU A 272 -8.27 -20.31 -11.98
N GLN A 273 -7.97 -21.58 -11.69
CA GLN A 273 -8.20 -22.71 -12.61
C GLN A 273 -9.68 -22.89 -12.99
N ASP A 274 -10.62 -22.48 -12.13
CA ASP A 274 -12.06 -22.64 -12.34
C ASP A 274 -12.71 -21.54 -13.21
N ILE A 275 -11.97 -20.47 -13.55
CA ILE A 275 -12.50 -19.33 -14.33
C ILE A 275 -12.08 -19.43 -15.81
N VAL A 276 -11.15 -20.35 -16.13
CA VAL A 276 -10.76 -20.62 -17.52
C VAL A 276 -11.88 -21.44 -18.19
N PRO A 277 -12.53 -20.94 -19.26
CA PRO A 277 -13.43 -21.77 -20.05
C PRO A 277 -12.65 -23.00 -20.54
N GLN A 278 -13.24 -24.19 -20.46
CA GLN A 278 -12.60 -25.49 -20.78
C GLN A 278 -11.90 -25.57 -22.16
N ASN A 279 -12.08 -24.56 -23.02
CA ASN A 279 -11.43 -24.44 -24.32
C ASN A 279 -9.99 -23.88 -24.27
N TYR A 280 -9.49 -23.42 -23.12
CA TYR A 280 -8.09 -23.01 -22.94
C TYR A 280 -7.34 -24.08 -22.14
N THR A 281 -6.96 -25.16 -22.83
CA THR A 281 -6.02 -26.15 -22.28
C THR A 281 -4.59 -25.64 -22.44
N ARG A 282 -3.85 -25.54 -21.33
CA ARG A 282 -2.40 -25.33 -21.31
C ARG A 282 -1.74 -26.55 -21.96
N ASP A 283 -1.27 -26.42 -23.20
CA ASP A 283 -0.41 -27.43 -23.81
C ASP A 283 0.97 -27.30 -23.15
N HIS A 284 1.28 -28.17 -22.20
CA HIS A 284 2.61 -28.24 -21.58
C HIS A 284 3.62 -28.69 -22.65
N LYS A 285 4.24 -27.74 -23.36
CA LYS A 285 5.39 -28.03 -24.22
C LYS A 285 6.54 -27.04 -23.96
N THR A 286 7.63 -27.65 -23.53
CA THR A 286 9.06 -27.31 -23.57
C THR A 286 9.52 -25.94 -24.13
N PRO A 287 10.63 -25.38 -23.56
CA PRO A 287 11.08 -24.03 -23.84
C PRO A 287 11.85 -23.94 -25.16
N ASN A 288 11.17 -23.52 -26.22
CA ASN A 288 11.72 -22.67 -27.29
C ASN A 288 10.68 -22.55 -28.42
N GLN A 289 9.93 -21.45 -28.44
CA GLN A 289 9.44 -20.85 -29.67
C GLN A 289 8.88 -19.45 -29.38
N LYS A 290 9.51 -18.44 -29.98
CA LYS A 290 9.00 -17.06 -30.01
C LYS A 290 7.61 -17.08 -30.67
N LEU A 291 6.56 -16.73 -29.93
CA LEU A 291 5.25 -16.45 -30.53
C LEU A 291 5.29 -15.07 -31.20
N ASN A 292 5.13 -15.06 -32.51
CA ASN A 292 4.75 -13.86 -33.27
C ASN A 292 3.25 -13.60 -33.06
N LEU A 293 2.89 -12.47 -32.45
CA LEU A 293 1.51 -11.98 -32.47
C LEU A 293 1.22 -11.27 -33.81
N PRO A 294 0.07 -11.51 -34.46
CA PRO A 294 -0.34 -10.76 -35.64
C PRO A 294 -0.74 -9.32 -35.27
N LEU A 295 -0.15 -8.35 -35.97
CA LEU A 295 -0.53 -6.94 -35.99
C LEU A 295 -1.94 -6.76 -36.61
N LEU A 296 -2.93 -6.43 -35.79
CA LEU A 296 -4.24 -5.90 -36.17
C LEU A 296 -4.64 -4.93 -35.05
N ILE A 297 -4.89 -3.63 -35.20
CA ILE A 297 -5.32 -2.80 -36.33
C ILE A 297 -4.81 -1.37 -36.07
N ARG A 298 -4.18 -0.74 -37.08
CA ARG A 298 -4.19 0.72 -37.26
C ARG A 298 -5.22 1.02 -38.34
N LYS A 299 -6.27 1.75 -37.99
CA LYS A 299 -6.94 2.78 -38.82
C LYS A 299 -7.66 3.73 -37.88
#